data_AF-A0A813K9C1-F1
#
_entry.id   AF-A0A813K9C1-F1
#
_cell.length_a   1.000
_cell.length_b   1.000
_cell.length_c   1.000
_cell.angle_alpha   90.00
_cell.angle_beta   90.00
_cell.angle_gamma   90.00
#
_symmetry.space_group_name_H-M   'P 1'
#
loop_
_entity.id
_entity.type
_entity.pdbx_description
1 polymer ?
#
loop_
_entity_poly.entity_id
_entity_poly.type
_entity_poly.pdbx_seq_one_letter_code
_entity_poly.pdbx_strand_id
1 'polypeptide(L)'
;MRADFEQLGLKVIIVDTTSVTFLPDLAQALQQQQVGVIVANTIMRCDVVLLAAEKHIPSIWVIHESWPQDQLDHYAKEVFMCKDIDAQIIRRAFAAAGTIVFPSNMQGHLYDGMFKPGAGITIYNGIPLQQLDSFQKTHDRRKVRAMLGYKDNDFLVLHIGTVCSRKGQLYSARACCQLISSGKCKDLKLLIVGARYIRDHEIKYIDQVRQVAESSGVSCKRFEDCKQEELGEAQVTIMDIQAEVLRFYMAADVIVVPSLNEVLPLVVCEGMAFERPVVCSRIDAIPEALDDGVEGFLIPAADSEALSSAVLKLRNSPELRRSMGKAGRARVLKQFSYHTMGKRYRELLDTNIASLAAAPLAISSHALAPVPQKLQASESVPESKLLGRIVLVDMDNTMVDWDGEFIRRFAQVSGQPESDVAKLVRSRRHFEIEENFEASDRQSVLSVVASAGLYESLQPLPGALDALRAMVQLGADVRLVTSPHPTCPGPCALEKYSFVRKHLGDSWIERLIITRDKTLVHGDLLVDDKPKITGTFSLGQNRPTPWTHVLFSQPYNEAVQEKPRLSKWSDWQSVLTSALSVH
;
A
#
# COMPACT_ATOMS: atom_id res chain seq x y z
N MET A 1 -18.21 12.51 18.59
CA MET A 1 -17.11 11.76 19.24
C MET A 1 -16.99 12.03 20.73
N ARG A 2 -16.63 13.25 21.20
CA ARG A 2 -16.49 13.52 22.65
C ARG A 2 -17.74 13.14 23.45
N ALA A 3 -18.90 13.65 23.04
CA ALA A 3 -20.17 13.35 23.71
C ALA A 3 -20.47 11.83 23.75
N ASP A 4 -20.16 11.10 22.66
CA ASP A 4 -20.40 9.66 22.57
C ASP A 4 -19.54 8.89 23.59
N PHE A 5 -18.27 9.28 23.76
CA PHE A 5 -17.40 8.69 24.77
C PHE A 5 -17.81 9.05 26.20
N GLU A 6 -18.23 10.30 26.45
CA GLU A 6 -18.71 10.74 27.76
C GLU A 6 -20.02 10.02 28.15
N GLN A 7 -20.90 9.73 27.18
CA GLN A 7 -22.10 8.90 27.40
C GLN A 7 -21.77 7.46 27.81
N LEU A 8 -20.62 6.94 27.38
CA LEU A 8 -20.08 5.65 27.81
C LEU A 8 -19.38 5.72 29.17
N GLY A 9 -19.40 6.88 29.84
CA GLY A 9 -18.76 7.09 31.14
C GLY A 9 -17.25 7.31 31.07
N LEU A 10 -16.69 7.55 29.88
CA LEU A 10 -15.27 7.81 29.71
C LEU A 10 -14.96 9.29 29.97
N LYS A 11 -13.86 9.55 30.69
CA LYS A 11 -13.29 10.89 30.82
C LYS A 11 -12.58 11.26 29.51
N VAL A 12 -13.04 12.30 28.84
CA VAL A 12 -12.44 12.79 27.60
C VAL A 12 -11.69 14.09 27.84
N ILE A 13 -10.43 14.13 27.41
CA ILE A 13 -9.60 15.33 27.41
C ILE A 13 -9.24 15.64 25.96
N ILE A 14 -9.50 16.87 25.53
CA ILE A 14 -9.08 17.35 24.21
C ILE A 14 -7.73 18.03 24.38
N VAL A 15 -6.76 17.63 23.56
CA VAL A 15 -5.38 18.14 23.58
C VAL A 15 -5.03 18.69 22.21
N ASP A 16 -4.31 19.82 22.17
CA ASP A 16 -3.73 20.36 20.94
C ASP A 16 -2.41 19.66 20.66
N THR A 17 -2.41 18.75 19.70
CA THR A 17 -1.23 17.97 19.32
C THR A 17 -0.20 18.76 18.53
N THR A 18 -0.50 20.00 18.15
CA THR A 18 0.44 20.91 17.45
C THR A 18 1.22 21.81 18.41
N SER A 19 0.85 21.83 19.70
CA SER A 19 1.58 22.56 20.71
C SER A 19 2.95 21.93 20.97
N VAL A 20 3.98 22.77 21.08
CA VAL A 20 5.33 22.36 21.51
C VAL A 20 5.35 21.76 22.92
N THR A 21 4.34 22.04 23.74
CA THR A 21 4.18 21.50 25.09
C THR A 21 3.37 20.20 25.12
N PHE A 22 2.83 19.73 23.99
CA PHE A 22 1.94 18.57 23.96
C PHE A 22 2.53 17.33 24.66
N LEU A 23 3.72 16.88 24.25
CA LEU A 23 4.35 15.70 24.85
C LEU A 23 4.77 15.93 26.32
N PRO A 24 5.40 17.06 26.70
CA PRO A 24 5.65 17.39 28.10
C PRO A 24 4.38 17.39 28.98
N ASP A 25 3.32 18.05 28.54
CA ASP A 25 2.06 18.17 29.28
C ASP A 25 1.39 16.80 29.41
N LEU A 26 1.41 15.99 28.34
CA LEU A 26 0.92 14.62 28.36
C LEU A 26 1.73 13.77 29.35
N ALA A 27 3.05 13.87 29.36
CA ALA A 27 3.90 13.12 30.29
C ALA A 27 3.56 13.44 31.75
N GLN A 28 3.37 14.72 32.07
CA GLN A 28 2.95 15.16 33.40
C GLN A 28 1.56 14.63 33.76
N ALA A 29 0.61 14.69 32.83
CA ALA A 29 -0.75 14.19 33.04
C ALA A 29 -0.77 12.67 33.28
N LEU A 30 -0.02 11.89 32.49
CA LEU A 30 0.09 10.44 32.63
C LEU A 30 0.62 10.04 34.02
N GLN A 31 1.62 10.76 34.52
CA GLN A 31 2.16 10.55 35.86
C GLN A 31 1.14 10.89 36.96
N GLN A 32 0.45 12.03 36.85
CA GLN A 32 -0.54 12.47 37.83
C GLN A 32 -1.76 11.54 37.90
N GLN A 33 -2.17 10.96 36.76
CA GLN A 33 -3.31 10.04 36.70
C GLN A 33 -2.91 8.58 37.00
N GLN A 34 -1.63 8.29 37.25
CA GLN A 34 -1.11 6.93 37.50
C GLN A 34 -1.53 5.93 36.42
N VAL A 35 -1.37 6.31 35.15
CA VAL A 35 -1.78 5.47 34.00
C VAL A 35 -0.95 4.18 33.94
N GLY A 36 -1.63 3.03 33.97
CA GLY A 36 -0.98 1.71 33.91
C GLY A 36 -0.74 1.17 32.49
N VAL A 37 -1.48 1.66 31.48
CA VAL A 37 -1.32 1.24 30.08
C VAL A 37 -1.76 2.35 29.15
N ILE A 38 -1.07 2.50 28.02
CA ILE A 38 -1.42 3.44 26.96
C ILE A 38 -1.95 2.67 25.76
N VAL A 39 -3.13 3.05 25.27
CA VAL A 39 -3.67 2.55 24.01
C VAL A 39 -3.64 3.67 22.97
N ALA A 40 -2.77 3.55 21.97
CA ALA A 40 -2.69 4.48 20.85
C ALA A 40 -3.46 3.91 19.65
N ASN A 41 -4.38 4.67 19.05
CA ASN A 41 -5.35 4.14 18.07
C ASN A 41 -5.13 4.61 16.62
N THR A 42 -3.91 5.03 16.26
CA THR A 42 -3.54 5.39 14.89
C THR A 42 -2.02 5.36 14.77
N ILE A 43 -1.50 5.04 13.58
CA ILE A 43 -0.08 5.17 13.26
C ILE A 43 0.45 6.59 13.53
N MET A 44 -0.44 7.60 13.51
CA MET A 44 -0.08 9.00 13.75
C MET A 44 0.16 9.34 15.21
N ARG A 45 -0.02 8.40 16.15
CA ARG A 45 0.35 8.56 17.57
C ARG A 45 1.63 7.78 17.92
N CYS A 46 2.52 7.62 16.95
CA CYS A 46 3.86 7.05 17.13
C CYS A 46 4.70 7.81 18.17
N ASP A 47 4.51 9.14 18.26
CA ASP A 47 5.09 10.03 19.27
C ASP A 47 4.69 9.63 20.69
N VAL A 48 3.41 9.33 20.91
CA VAL A 48 2.88 8.87 22.21
C VAL A 48 3.40 7.47 22.57
N VAL A 49 3.58 6.59 21.58
CA VAL A 49 4.17 5.25 21.79
C VAL A 49 5.64 5.37 22.23
N LEU A 50 6.39 6.29 21.63
CA LEU A 50 7.77 6.56 22.04
C LEU A 50 7.83 7.16 23.45
N LEU A 51 6.93 8.09 23.79
CA LEU A 51 6.81 8.62 25.14
C LEU A 51 6.49 7.52 26.16
N ALA A 52 5.60 6.59 25.82
CA ALA A 52 5.27 5.44 26.67
C ALA A 52 6.52 4.59 26.95
N ALA A 53 7.32 4.32 25.92
CA ALA A 53 8.58 3.58 26.06
C ALA A 53 9.60 4.33 26.93
N GLU A 54 9.73 5.66 26.78
CA GLU A 54 10.60 6.50 27.61
C GLU A 54 10.18 6.50 29.10
N LYS A 55 8.87 6.49 29.37
CA LYS A 55 8.32 6.47 30.74
C LYS A 55 8.13 5.06 31.30
N HIS A 56 8.54 4.03 30.57
CA HIS A 56 8.34 2.62 30.93
C HIS A 56 6.87 2.25 31.21
N ILE A 57 5.94 2.87 30.48
CA ILE A 57 4.51 2.55 30.53
C ILE A 57 4.19 1.57 29.39
N PRO A 58 3.55 0.42 29.65
CA PRO A 58 3.14 -0.49 28.60
C PRO A 58 2.26 0.19 27.56
N SER A 59 2.51 -0.12 26.28
CA SER A 59 1.77 0.43 25.15
C SER A 59 1.13 -0.66 24.31
N ILE A 60 -0.13 -0.43 23.93
CA ILE A 60 -0.86 -1.15 22.90
C ILE A 60 -1.09 -0.17 21.76
N TRP A 61 -0.54 -0.46 20.59
CA TRP A 61 -0.64 0.41 19.43
C TRP A 61 -1.50 -0.23 18.35
N VAL A 62 -2.67 0.34 18.08
CA VAL A 62 -3.61 -0.15 17.07
C VAL A 62 -3.40 0.61 15.76
N ILE A 63 -3.12 -0.13 14.68
CA ILE A 63 -2.79 0.44 13.37
C ILE A 63 -3.97 0.26 12.42
N HIS A 64 -4.69 1.33 12.09
CA HIS A 64 -5.84 1.29 11.15
C HIS A 64 -5.43 1.63 9.72
N GLU A 65 -4.16 1.97 9.53
CA GLU A 65 -3.58 2.39 8.28
C GLU A 65 -2.93 1.21 7.53
N SER A 66 -2.96 1.25 6.20
CA SER A 66 -2.24 0.31 5.32
C SER A 66 -1.29 1.10 4.41
N TRP A 67 -0.35 1.80 5.02
CA TRP A 67 0.66 2.58 4.30
C TRP A 67 1.85 1.70 3.94
N PRO A 68 2.24 1.64 2.65
CA PRO A 68 3.50 1.04 2.25
C PRO A 68 4.65 1.64 3.08
N GLN A 69 5.56 0.78 3.58
CA GLN A 69 6.63 1.21 4.48
C GLN A 69 7.57 2.25 3.85
N ASP A 70 7.70 2.24 2.53
CA ASP A 70 8.48 3.18 1.71
C ASP A 70 7.76 4.52 1.48
N GLN A 71 6.45 4.59 1.78
CA GLN A 71 5.64 5.80 1.61
C GLN A 71 5.21 6.43 2.93
N LEU A 72 5.75 5.99 4.07
CA LEU A 72 5.41 6.52 5.40
C LEU A 72 5.53 8.04 5.46
N ASP A 73 6.57 8.64 4.86
CA ASP A 73 6.74 10.09 4.81
C ASP A 73 5.68 10.78 3.95
N HIS A 74 5.38 10.24 2.76
CA HIS A 74 4.34 10.78 1.88
C HIS A 74 2.99 10.80 2.62
N TYR A 75 2.61 9.68 3.25
CA TYR A 75 1.36 9.63 3.99
C TYR A 75 1.37 10.56 5.21
N ALA A 76 2.41 10.54 6.05
CA ALA A 76 2.48 11.39 7.23
C ALA A 76 2.45 12.89 6.88
N LYS A 77 3.30 13.33 5.94
CA LYS A 77 3.54 14.74 5.65
C LYS A 77 2.61 15.32 4.59
N GLU A 78 2.26 14.57 3.55
CA GLU A 78 1.48 15.08 2.42
C GLU A 78 0.00 14.74 2.53
N VAL A 79 -0.34 13.52 2.97
CA VAL A 79 -1.75 13.10 3.10
C VAL A 79 -2.36 13.55 4.42
N PHE A 80 -1.64 13.37 5.53
CA PHE A 80 -2.09 13.71 6.87
C PHE A 80 -1.53 15.03 7.41
N MET A 81 -0.70 15.71 6.62
CA MET A 81 -0.19 17.06 6.91
C MET A 81 0.49 17.21 8.28
N CYS A 82 1.05 16.13 8.81
CA CYS A 82 1.74 16.14 10.09
C CYS A 82 3.21 16.50 9.88
N LYS A 83 3.59 17.71 10.30
CA LYS A 83 4.93 18.25 10.06
C LYS A 83 6.00 17.61 10.95
N ASP A 84 5.60 17.19 12.15
CA ASP A 84 6.52 16.70 13.19
C ASP A 84 6.64 15.17 13.22
N ILE A 85 5.98 14.48 12.29
CA ILE A 85 6.03 13.01 12.16
C ILE A 85 6.61 12.66 10.79
N ASP A 86 7.62 11.80 10.81
CA ASP A 86 8.29 11.27 9.63
C ASP A 86 8.43 9.74 9.70
N ALA A 87 8.92 9.15 8.62
CA ALA A 87 9.13 7.71 8.54
C ALA A 87 10.07 7.17 9.64
N GLN A 88 11.05 7.97 10.08
CA GLN A 88 12.01 7.55 11.11
C GLN A 88 11.34 7.46 12.49
N ILE A 89 10.52 8.45 12.85
CA ILE A 89 9.74 8.44 14.10
C ILE A 89 8.78 7.26 14.11
N ILE A 90 8.08 7.01 13.00
CA ILE A 90 7.17 5.87 12.86
C ILE A 90 7.92 4.55 13.06
N ARG A 91 9.05 4.34 12.37
CA ARG A 91 9.87 3.12 12.51
C ARG A 91 10.38 2.91 13.94
N ARG A 92 10.86 3.98 14.60
CA ARG A 92 11.27 3.92 16.00
C ARG A 92 10.12 3.51 16.90
N ALA A 93 8.91 4.02 16.67
CA ALA A 93 7.73 3.66 17.45
C ALA A 93 7.34 2.19 17.26
N PHE A 94 7.41 1.66 16.03
CA PHE A 94 7.18 0.22 15.77
C PHE A 94 8.18 -0.66 16.53
N ALA A 95 9.47 -0.28 16.54
CA ALA A 95 10.50 -1.00 17.28
C ALA A 95 10.32 -0.90 18.81
N ALA A 96 9.75 0.20 19.29
CA ALA A 96 9.58 0.49 20.72
C ALA A 96 8.26 -0.01 21.32
N ALA A 97 7.21 -0.20 20.50
CA ALA A 97 5.89 -0.59 20.95
C ALA A 97 5.90 -1.89 21.77
N GLY A 98 5.06 -1.95 22.80
CA GLY A 98 4.88 -3.16 23.62
C GLY A 98 4.10 -4.24 22.86
N THR A 99 2.85 -3.94 22.53
CA THR A 99 2.02 -4.76 21.63
C THR A 99 1.48 -3.89 20.50
N ILE A 100 1.41 -4.45 19.30
CA ILE A 100 0.83 -3.82 18.12
C ILE A 100 -0.37 -4.64 17.69
N VAL A 101 -1.52 -3.99 17.53
CA VAL A 101 -2.76 -4.62 17.10
C VAL A 101 -3.04 -4.23 15.65
N PHE A 102 -3.14 -5.24 14.80
CA PHE A 102 -3.53 -5.10 13.40
C PHE A 102 -4.98 -5.57 13.21
N PRO A 103 -5.84 -4.74 12.61
CA PRO A 103 -7.18 -5.12 12.16
C PRO A 103 -7.25 -6.24 11.11
N SER A 104 -6.13 -6.64 10.51
CA SER A 104 -6.04 -7.80 9.63
C SER A 104 -4.64 -8.44 9.62
N ASN A 105 -4.53 -9.68 9.16
CA ASN A 105 -3.22 -10.33 9.04
C ASN A 105 -2.38 -9.68 7.92
N MET A 106 -3.02 -9.27 6.82
CA MET A 106 -2.37 -8.55 5.72
C MET A 106 -1.66 -7.29 6.22
N GLN A 107 -2.26 -6.53 7.14
CA GLN A 107 -1.58 -5.38 7.75
C GLN A 107 -0.38 -5.78 8.60
N GLY A 108 -0.48 -6.87 9.36
CA GLY A 108 0.68 -7.41 10.08
C GLY A 108 1.84 -7.66 9.13
N HIS A 109 1.57 -8.32 8.01
CA HIS A 109 2.56 -8.56 6.96
C HIS A 109 3.08 -7.30 6.29
N LEU A 110 2.24 -6.29 6.11
CA LEU A 110 2.64 -5.00 5.54
C LEU A 110 3.72 -4.32 6.38
N TYR A 111 3.68 -4.48 7.71
CA TYR A 111 4.62 -3.85 8.65
C TYR A 111 5.67 -4.82 9.20
N ASP A 112 5.78 -6.04 8.65
CA ASP A 112 6.79 -7.02 9.04
C ASP A 112 8.20 -6.41 8.96
N GLY A 113 9.05 -6.78 9.92
CA GLY A 113 10.41 -6.26 10.06
C GLY A 113 10.53 -4.91 10.79
N MET A 114 9.43 -4.19 11.04
CA MET A 114 9.49 -2.92 11.78
C MET A 114 9.36 -3.08 13.31
N PHE A 115 8.86 -4.21 13.80
CA PHE A 115 8.56 -4.46 15.22
C PHE A 115 9.16 -5.78 15.71
N LYS A 116 9.25 -5.95 17.03
CA LYS A 116 9.84 -7.14 17.66
C LYS A 116 9.03 -8.40 17.34
N PRO A 117 9.67 -9.57 17.15
CA PRO A 117 8.95 -10.83 16.99
C PRO A 117 7.94 -11.06 18.12
N GLY A 118 6.69 -11.37 17.77
CA GLY A 118 5.60 -11.58 18.73
C GLY A 118 4.93 -10.30 19.26
N ALA A 119 5.43 -9.11 18.93
CA ALA A 119 4.76 -7.86 19.34
C ALA A 119 3.50 -7.57 18.52
N GLY A 120 3.44 -8.03 17.26
CA GLY A 120 2.28 -7.88 16.38
C GLY A 120 1.24 -8.96 16.59
N ILE A 121 -0.01 -8.58 16.80
CA ILE A 121 -1.16 -9.49 16.88
C ILE A 121 -2.33 -8.98 16.03
N THR A 122 -3.14 -9.91 15.54
CA THR A 122 -4.35 -9.56 14.79
C THR A 122 -5.58 -9.52 15.70
N ILE A 123 -6.30 -8.40 15.71
CA ILE A 123 -7.66 -8.31 16.27
C ILE A 123 -8.53 -7.63 15.22
N TYR A 124 -9.38 -8.41 14.56
CA TYR A 124 -10.31 -7.91 13.57
C TYR A 124 -11.26 -6.85 14.16
N ASN A 125 -11.50 -5.79 13.37
CA ASN A 125 -12.53 -4.82 13.72
C ASN A 125 -13.91 -5.50 13.75
N GLY A 126 -14.68 -5.20 14.78
CA GLY A 126 -16.06 -5.68 14.94
C GLY A 126 -17.10 -4.68 14.43
N ILE A 127 -18.35 -5.12 14.37
CA ILE A 127 -19.53 -4.27 14.11
C ILE A 127 -20.57 -4.37 15.26
N PRO A 128 -21.46 -3.36 15.42
CA PRO A 128 -22.46 -3.31 16.50
C PRO A 128 -23.68 -4.22 16.24
N LEU A 129 -23.49 -5.53 16.35
CA LEU A 129 -24.56 -6.51 16.07
C LEU A 129 -25.84 -6.30 16.88
N GLN A 130 -25.76 -5.84 18.13
CA GLN A 130 -26.95 -5.61 18.95
C GLN A 130 -27.85 -4.50 18.38
N GLN A 131 -27.26 -3.38 17.96
CA GLN A 131 -27.99 -2.27 17.33
C GLN A 131 -28.60 -2.71 16.01
N LEU A 132 -27.82 -3.45 15.22
CA LEU A 132 -28.19 -3.94 13.90
C LEU A 132 -29.33 -4.97 14.00
N ASP A 133 -29.28 -5.88 14.97
CA ASP A 133 -30.33 -6.86 15.24
C ASP A 133 -31.59 -6.22 15.80
N SER A 134 -31.45 -5.21 16.65
CA SER A 134 -32.59 -4.41 17.11
C SER A 134 -33.29 -3.72 15.94
N PHE A 135 -32.52 -3.09 15.05
CA PHE A 135 -33.05 -2.45 13.85
C PHE A 135 -33.78 -3.46 12.94
N GLN A 136 -33.19 -4.65 12.71
CA GLN A 136 -33.82 -5.71 11.92
C GLN A 136 -35.12 -6.25 12.53
N LYS A 137 -35.25 -6.27 13.86
CA LYS A 137 -36.47 -6.72 14.55
C LYS A 137 -37.58 -5.67 14.54
N THR A 138 -37.23 -4.38 14.55
CA THR A 138 -38.20 -3.28 14.67
C THR A 138 -38.63 -2.69 13.33
N HIS A 139 -37.96 -3.03 12.23
CA HIS A 139 -38.26 -2.50 10.91
C HIS A 139 -38.61 -3.62 9.92
N ASP A 140 -39.58 -3.34 9.06
CA ASP A 140 -39.97 -4.22 7.96
C ASP A 140 -39.29 -3.76 6.67
N ARG A 141 -38.67 -4.70 5.95
CA ARG A 141 -37.92 -4.40 4.72
C ARG A 141 -38.81 -3.74 3.66
N ARG A 142 -40.05 -4.18 3.47
CA ARG A 142 -40.94 -3.59 2.44
C ARG A 142 -41.27 -2.14 2.77
N LYS A 143 -41.55 -1.85 4.05
CA LYS A 143 -41.78 -0.47 4.51
C LYS A 143 -40.55 0.41 4.34
N VAL A 144 -39.35 -0.11 4.65
CA VAL A 144 -38.09 0.62 4.43
C VAL A 144 -37.85 0.89 2.95
N ARG A 145 -38.09 -0.08 2.06
CA ARG A 145 -37.99 0.12 0.61
C ARG A 145 -38.97 1.19 0.13
N ALA A 146 -40.24 1.10 0.55
CA ALA A 146 -41.26 2.08 0.18
C ALA A 146 -40.92 3.50 0.65
N MET A 147 -40.39 3.65 1.87
CA MET A 147 -39.93 4.94 2.41
C MET A 147 -38.79 5.54 1.57
N LEU A 148 -37.95 4.71 0.96
CA LEU A 148 -36.86 5.12 0.08
C LEU A 148 -37.30 5.20 -1.40
N GLY A 149 -38.58 5.03 -1.71
CA GLY A 149 -39.10 5.06 -3.08
C GLY A 149 -38.86 3.80 -3.90
N TYR A 150 -38.32 2.72 -3.31
CA TYR A 150 -38.09 1.45 -4.00
C TYR A 150 -39.31 0.54 -3.94
N LYS A 151 -39.55 -0.20 -5.03
CA LYS A 151 -40.57 -1.24 -5.12
C LYS A 151 -40.03 -2.56 -4.54
N ASP A 152 -40.93 -3.44 -4.11
CA ASP A 152 -40.53 -4.75 -3.55
C ASP A 152 -39.82 -5.63 -4.59
N ASN A 153 -40.16 -5.46 -5.87
CA ASN A 153 -39.59 -6.20 -7.00
C ASN A 153 -38.38 -5.52 -7.65
N ASP A 154 -37.94 -4.36 -7.18
CA ASP A 154 -36.66 -3.79 -7.63
C ASP A 154 -35.52 -4.72 -7.18
N PHE A 155 -34.42 -4.74 -7.92
CA PHE A 155 -33.19 -5.41 -7.53
C PHE A 155 -32.14 -4.36 -7.13
N LEU A 156 -31.98 -4.13 -5.83
CA LEU A 156 -31.18 -3.03 -5.30
C LEU A 156 -29.75 -3.44 -4.99
N VAL A 157 -28.80 -2.92 -5.78
CA VAL A 157 -27.36 -3.01 -5.55
C VAL A 157 -26.92 -1.80 -4.72
N LEU A 158 -26.29 -2.05 -3.58
CA LEU A 158 -25.78 -0.98 -2.70
C LEU A 158 -24.26 -0.91 -2.75
N HIS A 159 -23.74 0.30 -2.98
CA HIS A 159 -22.35 0.65 -2.73
C HIS A 159 -22.33 1.76 -1.67
N ILE A 160 -21.82 1.47 -0.48
CA ILE A 160 -21.78 2.43 0.63
C ILE A 160 -20.34 2.67 1.10
N GLY A 161 -20.03 3.93 1.38
CA GLY A 161 -18.72 4.41 1.78
C GLY A 161 -18.34 5.68 1.05
N THR A 162 -17.28 6.35 1.51
CA THR A 162 -16.78 7.59 0.90
C THR A 162 -16.65 7.46 -0.62
N VAL A 163 -17.29 8.34 -1.38
CA VAL A 163 -17.20 8.33 -2.85
C VAL A 163 -15.87 8.90 -3.30
N CYS A 164 -14.94 8.03 -3.66
CA CYS A 164 -13.60 8.38 -4.15
C CYS A 164 -13.02 7.27 -5.03
N SER A 165 -12.04 7.61 -5.87
CA SER A 165 -11.43 6.69 -6.85
C SER A 165 -10.99 5.35 -6.26
N ARG A 166 -10.44 5.37 -5.04
CA ARG A 166 -10.02 4.17 -4.30
C ARG A 166 -11.16 3.20 -4.02
N LYS A 167 -12.37 3.70 -3.73
CA LYS A 167 -13.52 2.87 -3.32
C LYS A 167 -14.23 2.23 -4.51
N GLY A 168 -14.04 2.75 -5.72
CA GLY A 168 -14.38 2.07 -6.96
C GLY A 168 -15.83 2.21 -7.42
N GLN A 169 -16.56 3.23 -6.96
CA GLN A 169 -17.95 3.49 -7.37
C GLN A 169 -18.13 3.59 -8.90
N LEU A 170 -17.10 4.05 -9.62
CA LEU A 170 -17.07 4.06 -11.08
C LEU A 170 -17.27 2.66 -11.68
N TYR A 171 -16.69 1.62 -11.08
CA TYR A 171 -16.85 0.24 -11.54
C TYR A 171 -18.25 -0.29 -11.24
N SER A 172 -18.83 0.06 -10.08
CA SER A 172 -20.23 -0.24 -9.78
C SER A 172 -21.18 0.39 -10.80
N ALA A 173 -20.97 1.67 -11.14
CA ALA A 173 -21.79 2.36 -12.13
C ALA A 173 -21.66 1.70 -13.51
N ARG A 174 -20.44 1.40 -13.98
CA ARG A 174 -20.21 0.72 -15.27
C ARG A 174 -20.91 -0.64 -15.32
N ALA A 175 -20.69 -1.48 -14.31
CA ALA A 175 -21.28 -2.81 -14.24
C ALA A 175 -22.83 -2.77 -14.24
N CYS A 176 -23.41 -1.91 -13.39
CA CYS A 176 -24.88 -1.81 -13.28
C CYS A 176 -25.50 -1.18 -14.54
N CYS A 177 -24.91 -0.12 -15.08
CA CYS A 177 -25.41 0.54 -16.28
C CYS A 177 -25.37 -0.40 -17.49
N GLN A 178 -24.31 -1.19 -17.64
CA GLN A 178 -24.22 -2.22 -18.69
C GLN A 178 -25.39 -3.23 -18.58
N LEU A 179 -25.69 -3.73 -17.37
CA LEU A 179 -26.80 -4.66 -17.15
C LEU A 179 -28.16 -4.03 -17.46
N ILE A 180 -28.35 -2.77 -17.06
CA ILE A 180 -29.57 -1.99 -17.32
C ILE A 180 -29.76 -1.75 -18.82
N SER A 181 -28.76 -1.17 -19.49
CA SER A 181 -28.83 -0.78 -20.90
C SER A 181 -28.90 -1.97 -21.84
N SER A 182 -28.38 -3.14 -21.44
CA SER A 182 -28.56 -4.39 -22.18
C SER A 182 -30.03 -4.89 -22.22
N GLY A 183 -30.92 -4.28 -21.44
CA GLY A 183 -32.33 -4.66 -21.31
C GLY A 183 -32.57 -5.89 -20.43
N LYS A 184 -31.51 -6.55 -19.93
CA LYS A 184 -31.59 -7.77 -19.12
C LYS A 184 -32.13 -7.53 -17.70
N CYS A 185 -31.92 -6.33 -17.16
CA CYS A 185 -32.21 -6.00 -15.75
C CYS A 185 -32.86 -4.61 -15.58
N LYS A 186 -34.06 -4.39 -16.13
CA LYS A 186 -34.74 -3.08 -16.04
C LYS A 186 -35.15 -2.68 -14.61
N ASP A 187 -35.36 -3.67 -13.76
CA ASP A 187 -35.64 -3.61 -12.32
C ASP A 187 -34.39 -3.34 -11.46
N LEU A 188 -33.18 -3.38 -12.04
CA LEU A 188 -31.95 -3.13 -11.30
C LEU A 188 -31.83 -1.65 -10.94
N LYS A 189 -31.49 -1.41 -9.67
CA LYS A 189 -31.22 -0.10 -9.09
C LYS A 189 -29.84 -0.11 -8.45
N LEU A 190 -29.03 0.92 -8.70
CA LEU A 190 -27.77 1.15 -8.03
C LEU A 190 -27.91 2.35 -7.08
N LEU A 191 -27.70 2.11 -5.79
CA LEU A 191 -27.62 3.16 -4.78
C LEU A 191 -26.17 3.30 -4.32
N ILE A 192 -25.63 4.51 -4.47
CA ILE A 192 -24.31 4.90 -3.98
C ILE A 192 -24.52 5.86 -2.81
N VAL A 193 -23.94 5.58 -1.64
CA VAL A 193 -24.10 6.43 -0.43
C VAL A 193 -22.74 6.80 0.14
N GLY A 194 -22.52 8.08 0.42
CA GLY A 194 -21.28 8.59 1.01
C GLY A 194 -20.55 9.63 0.16
N ALA A 195 -21.25 10.31 -0.74
CA ALA A 195 -20.67 11.41 -1.52
C ALA A 195 -20.32 12.61 -0.63
N ARG A 196 -19.19 13.26 -0.94
CA ARG A 196 -18.74 14.49 -0.30
C ARG A 196 -18.53 15.54 -1.38
N TYR A 197 -19.13 16.71 -1.17
CA TYR A 197 -18.99 17.87 -2.06
C TYR A 197 -18.09 18.92 -1.43
N ILE A 198 -16.92 18.48 -0.96
CA ILE A 198 -15.98 19.31 -0.19
C ILE A 198 -14.73 19.63 -1.03
N ARG A 199 -14.14 18.63 -1.69
CA ARG A 199 -12.87 18.77 -2.41
C ARG A 199 -13.08 18.55 -3.91
N ASP A 200 -12.39 19.32 -4.75
CA ASP A 200 -12.55 19.27 -6.21
C ASP A 200 -12.38 17.88 -6.81
N HIS A 201 -11.43 17.08 -6.31
CA HIS A 201 -11.21 15.73 -6.82
C HIS A 201 -12.35 14.76 -6.47
N GLU A 202 -13.07 14.99 -5.36
CA GLU A 202 -14.23 14.19 -4.98
C GLU A 202 -15.43 14.55 -5.86
N ILE A 203 -15.67 15.84 -6.06
CA ILE A 203 -16.73 16.36 -6.94
C ILE A 203 -16.51 15.83 -8.37
N LYS A 204 -15.29 15.97 -8.91
CA LYS A 204 -14.93 15.43 -10.23
C LYS A 204 -15.16 13.92 -10.33
N TYR A 205 -14.85 13.17 -9.28
CA TYR A 205 -15.08 11.72 -9.28
C TYR A 205 -16.57 11.38 -9.26
N ILE A 206 -17.38 12.10 -8.49
CA ILE A 206 -18.86 11.95 -8.49
C ILE A 206 -19.42 12.25 -9.88
N ASP A 207 -18.95 13.31 -10.54
CA ASP A 207 -19.36 13.65 -11.89
C ASP A 207 -18.97 12.58 -12.92
N GLN A 208 -17.80 11.94 -12.77
CA GLN A 208 -17.41 10.79 -13.60
C GLN A 208 -18.37 9.60 -13.42
N VAL A 209 -18.76 9.29 -12.18
CA VAL A 209 -19.74 8.23 -11.90
C VAL A 209 -21.09 8.54 -12.57
N ARG A 210 -21.55 9.79 -12.47
CA ARG A 210 -22.78 10.26 -13.12
C ARG A 210 -22.69 10.18 -14.65
N GLN A 211 -21.56 10.61 -15.23
CA GLN A 211 -21.34 10.59 -16.68
C GLN A 211 -21.42 9.17 -17.26
N VAL A 212 -21.02 8.15 -16.51
CA VAL A 212 -21.20 6.74 -16.93
C VAL A 212 -22.68 6.38 -17.10
N ALA A 213 -23.54 6.81 -16.18
CA ALA A 213 -24.97 6.54 -16.29
C ALA A 213 -25.60 7.31 -17.47
N GLU A 214 -25.28 8.60 -17.59
CA GLU A 214 -25.78 9.45 -18.69
C GLU A 214 -25.38 8.91 -20.07
N SER A 215 -24.10 8.58 -20.25
CA SER A 215 -23.59 8.02 -21.51
C SER A 215 -24.15 6.63 -21.84
N SER A 216 -24.66 5.92 -20.83
CA SER A 216 -25.32 4.62 -21.02
C SER A 216 -26.83 4.74 -21.25
N GLY A 217 -27.39 5.96 -21.26
CA GLY A 217 -28.83 6.19 -21.34
C GLY A 217 -29.61 5.74 -20.10
N VAL A 218 -28.93 5.62 -18.96
CA VAL A 218 -29.50 5.18 -17.68
C VAL A 218 -29.86 6.39 -16.84
N SER A 219 -31.06 6.41 -16.26
CA SER A 219 -31.48 7.54 -15.43
C SER A 219 -30.64 7.63 -14.14
N CYS A 220 -30.09 8.81 -13.89
CA CYS A 220 -29.24 9.09 -12.73
C CYS A 220 -29.73 10.34 -11.99
N LYS A 221 -29.78 10.30 -10.66
CA LYS A 221 -30.07 11.46 -9.80
C LYS A 221 -29.04 11.59 -8.68
N ARG A 222 -28.69 12.82 -8.31
CA ARG A 222 -28.00 13.12 -7.04
C ARG A 222 -29.06 13.36 -5.96
N PHE A 223 -28.70 13.12 -4.70
CA PHE A 223 -29.63 13.34 -3.58
C PHE A 223 -30.06 14.79 -3.43
N GLU A 224 -29.23 15.77 -3.80
CA GLU A 224 -29.66 17.19 -3.82
C GLU A 224 -30.79 17.47 -4.82
N ASP A 225 -30.95 16.60 -5.83
CA ASP A 225 -31.98 16.71 -6.87
C ASP A 225 -33.24 15.87 -6.58
N CYS A 226 -33.29 15.17 -5.44
CA CYS A 226 -34.44 14.31 -5.10
C CYS A 226 -34.64 14.14 -3.59
N LYS A 227 -35.90 13.97 -3.19
CA LYS A 227 -36.23 13.64 -1.80
C LYS A 227 -35.90 12.19 -1.47
N GLN A 228 -35.85 11.87 -0.19
CA GLN A 228 -35.57 10.50 0.24
C GLN A 228 -36.62 9.50 -0.25
N GLU A 229 -37.91 9.89 -0.33
CA GLU A 229 -38.97 9.06 -0.93
C GLU A 229 -38.88 8.88 -2.45
N GLU A 230 -37.94 9.56 -3.13
CA GLU A 230 -37.78 9.55 -4.58
C GLU A 230 -36.51 8.79 -5.04
N LEU A 231 -35.72 8.21 -4.10
CA LEU A 231 -34.44 7.56 -4.44
C LEU A 231 -34.60 6.38 -5.42
N GLY A 232 -35.77 5.72 -5.43
CA GLY A 232 -36.10 4.63 -6.34
C GLY A 232 -36.62 5.04 -7.71
N GLU A 233 -36.83 6.33 -7.98
CA GLU A 233 -37.29 6.80 -9.30
C GLU A 233 -36.20 6.63 -10.37
N ALA A 234 -34.97 7.00 -10.06
CA ALA A 234 -33.82 6.82 -10.92
C ALA A 234 -33.29 5.39 -10.86
N GLN A 235 -32.52 4.97 -11.87
CA GLN A 235 -31.83 3.67 -11.86
C GLN A 235 -30.49 3.74 -11.14
N VAL A 236 -29.83 4.90 -11.17
CA VAL A 236 -28.63 5.21 -10.39
C VAL A 236 -28.92 6.40 -9.49
N THR A 237 -28.65 6.26 -8.19
CA THR A 237 -28.83 7.35 -7.22
C THR A 237 -27.56 7.53 -6.41
N ILE A 238 -27.07 8.77 -6.31
CA ILE A 238 -25.86 9.13 -5.57
C ILE A 238 -26.26 10.01 -4.37
N MET A 239 -26.13 9.45 -3.17
CA MET A 239 -26.38 10.14 -1.90
C MET A 239 -25.09 10.63 -1.26
N ASP A 240 -25.21 11.76 -0.58
CA ASP A 240 -24.18 12.29 0.31
C ASP A 240 -23.97 11.40 1.55
N ILE A 241 -23.19 11.89 2.50
CA ILE A 241 -22.99 11.21 3.78
C ILE A 241 -24.29 11.18 4.57
N GLN A 242 -24.62 10.00 5.09
CA GLN A 242 -25.86 9.75 5.82
C GLN A 242 -25.53 9.26 7.23
N ALA A 243 -26.26 9.76 8.24
CA ALA A 243 -26.11 9.28 9.62
C ALA A 243 -26.75 7.88 9.80
N GLU A 244 -27.97 7.69 9.29
CA GLU A 244 -28.77 6.47 9.53
C GLU A 244 -28.55 5.37 8.48
N VAL A 245 -27.35 4.83 8.36
CA VAL A 245 -26.98 3.94 7.24
C VAL A 245 -27.68 2.57 7.22
N LEU A 246 -28.18 2.09 8.36
CA LEU A 246 -28.77 0.74 8.50
C LEU A 246 -29.94 0.48 7.54
N ARG A 247 -30.72 1.53 7.22
CA ARG A 247 -31.87 1.44 6.30
C ARG A 247 -31.47 1.03 4.89
N PHE A 248 -30.28 1.40 4.44
CA PHE A 248 -29.79 1.06 3.11
C PHE A 248 -29.42 -0.42 3.01
N TYR A 249 -28.72 -0.96 4.02
CA TYR A 249 -28.40 -2.37 4.07
C TYR A 249 -29.65 -3.26 4.14
N MET A 250 -30.67 -2.86 4.92
CA MET A 250 -31.95 -3.56 4.97
C MET A 250 -32.67 -3.54 3.61
N ALA A 251 -32.65 -2.41 2.90
CA ALA A 251 -33.29 -2.29 1.60
C ALA A 251 -32.60 -3.15 0.52
N ALA A 252 -31.26 -3.24 0.56
CA ALA A 252 -30.43 -3.85 -0.48
C ALA A 252 -30.70 -5.35 -0.71
N ASP A 253 -30.39 -5.78 -1.93
CA ASP A 253 -30.37 -7.18 -2.36
C ASP A 253 -28.94 -7.73 -2.46
N VAL A 254 -27.97 -6.89 -2.81
CA VAL A 254 -26.54 -7.20 -2.93
C VAL A 254 -25.72 -5.99 -2.49
N ILE A 255 -24.59 -6.23 -1.82
CA ILE A 255 -23.59 -5.19 -1.52
C ILE A 255 -22.40 -5.33 -2.45
N VAL A 256 -21.92 -4.24 -3.04
CA VAL A 256 -20.72 -4.25 -3.89
C VAL A 256 -19.61 -3.41 -3.25
N VAL A 257 -18.40 -3.97 -3.23
CA VAL A 257 -17.20 -3.33 -2.71
C VAL A 257 -16.04 -3.51 -3.72
N PRO A 258 -16.11 -2.91 -4.92
CA PRO A 258 -15.10 -3.03 -5.97
C PRO A 258 -13.91 -2.10 -5.72
N SER A 259 -13.44 -2.04 -4.46
CA SER A 259 -12.36 -1.16 -4.04
C SER A 259 -11.02 -1.56 -4.67
N LEU A 260 -10.13 -0.59 -4.77
CA LEU A 260 -8.76 -0.75 -5.28
C LEU A 260 -7.71 -0.77 -4.18
N ASN A 261 -8.07 -0.32 -2.97
CA ASN A 261 -7.27 -0.45 -1.77
C ASN A 261 -8.18 -0.44 -0.53
N GLU A 262 -7.99 -1.38 0.39
CA GLU A 262 -8.68 -1.48 1.67
C GLU A 262 -7.79 -2.05 2.78
N VAL A 263 -8.12 -1.71 4.02
CA VAL A 263 -7.58 -2.45 5.17
C VAL A 263 -8.44 -3.70 5.34
N LEU A 264 -9.56 -3.57 6.04
CA LEU A 264 -10.62 -4.56 6.16
C LEU A 264 -11.94 -3.77 6.18
N PRO A 265 -12.72 -3.77 5.09
CA PRO A 265 -13.87 -2.88 4.97
C PRO A 265 -15.05 -3.37 5.82
N LEU A 266 -15.41 -2.60 6.85
CA LEU A 266 -16.57 -2.91 7.72
C LEU A 266 -17.87 -3.07 6.94
N VAL A 267 -18.01 -2.39 5.81
CA VAL A 267 -19.17 -2.49 4.89
C VAL A 267 -19.45 -3.93 4.47
N VAL A 268 -18.41 -4.75 4.31
CA VAL A 268 -18.56 -6.18 3.99
C VAL A 268 -19.23 -6.91 5.17
N CYS A 269 -18.73 -6.70 6.39
CA CYS A 269 -19.30 -7.27 7.60
C CYS A 269 -20.72 -6.76 7.87
N GLU A 270 -20.99 -5.47 7.68
CA GLU A 270 -22.31 -4.86 7.85
C GLU A 270 -23.32 -5.45 6.85
N GLY A 271 -22.94 -5.57 5.58
CA GLY A 271 -23.75 -6.23 4.55
C GLY A 271 -24.11 -7.67 4.90
N MET A 272 -23.09 -8.46 5.28
CA MET A 272 -23.26 -9.85 5.73
C MET A 272 -24.14 -9.96 6.99
N ALA A 273 -24.08 -8.97 7.90
CA ALA A 273 -24.91 -8.93 9.10
C ALA A 273 -26.41 -8.75 8.82
N PHE A 274 -26.75 -8.13 7.68
CA PHE A 274 -28.11 -8.06 7.13
C PHE A 274 -28.45 -9.26 6.24
N GLU A 275 -27.62 -10.30 6.22
CA GLU A 275 -27.76 -11.47 5.33
C GLU A 275 -27.77 -11.09 3.84
N ARG A 276 -27.00 -10.08 3.45
CA ARG A 276 -26.83 -9.71 2.04
C ARG A 276 -25.56 -10.38 1.49
N PRO A 277 -25.62 -11.04 0.32
CA PRO A 277 -24.40 -11.46 -0.36
C PRO A 277 -23.58 -10.23 -0.77
N VAL A 278 -22.26 -10.39 -0.78
CA VAL A 278 -21.31 -9.33 -1.12
C VAL A 278 -20.55 -9.67 -2.41
N VAL A 279 -20.19 -8.67 -3.21
CA VAL A 279 -19.27 -8.83 -4.35
C VAL A 279 -18.13 -7.84 -4.18
N CYS A 280 -16.91 -8.34 -4.00
CA CYS A 280 -15.77 -7.54 -3.58
C CYS A 280 -14.56 -7.77 -4.48
N SER A 281 -13.71 -6.75 -4.65
CA SER A 281 -12.40 -6.94 -5.28
C SER A 281 -11.53 -7.88 -4.44
N ARG A 282 -10.74 -8.74 -5.09
CA ARG A 282 -9.75 -9.62 -4.46
C ARG A 282 -8.44 -8.87 -4.21
N ILE A 283 -8.48 -7.89 -3.30
CA ILE A 283 -7.32 -7.06 -2.93
C ILE A 283 -7.20 -6.94 -1.41
N ASP A 284 -5.97 -6.67 -0.96
CA ASP A 284 -5.63 -6.41 0.43
C ASP A 284 -6.25 -7.43 1.40
N ALA A 285 -6.90 -7.00 2.50
CA ALA A 285 -7.48 -7.93 3.48
C ALA A 285 -8.96 -8.29 3.22
N ILE A 286 -9.53 -7.91 2.07
CA ILE A 286 -10.90 -8.35 1.71
C ILE A 286 -11.02 -9.89 1.72
N PRO A 287 -10.05 -10.67 1.20
CA PRO A 287 -10.10 -12.14 1.28
C PRO A 287 -10.05 -12.72 2.70
N GLU A 288 -9.75 -11.92 3.73
CA GLU A 288 -9.87 -12.37 5.13
C GLU A 288 -11.33 -12.28 5.63
N ALA A 289 -12.13 -11.36 5.06
CA ALA A 289 -13.52 -11.12 5.45
C ALA A 289 -14.50 -12.17 4.91
N LEU A 290 -14.22 -12.78 3.75
CA LEU A 290 -15.10 -13.77 3.11
C LEU A 290 -14.32 -14.78 2.26
N ASP A 291 -14.94 -15.93 2.02
CA ASP A 291 -14.47 -16.96 1.09
C ASP A 291 -15.25 -16.88 -0.24
N ASP A 292 -14.52 -17.01 -1.35
CA ASP A 292 -15.10 -16.87 -2.69
C ASP A 292 -16.14 -17.96 -2.99
N GLY A 293 -17.35 -17.54 -3.38
CA GLY A 293 -18.47 -18.42 -3.65
C GLY A 293 -19.26 -18.87 -2.41
N VAL A 294 -18.84 -18.50 -1.20
CA VAL A 294 -19.47 -18.93 0.06
C VAL A 294 -20.38 -17.84 0.64
N GLU A 295 -19.83 -16.70 1.08
CA GLU A 295 -20.61 -15.54 1.55
C GLU A 295 -20.87 -14.52 0.44
N GLY A 296 -20.12 -14.62 -0.66
CA GLY A 296 -20.11 -13.66 -1.75
C GLY A 296 -19.18 -14.06 -2.89
N PHE A 297 -18.78 -13.09 -3.72
CA PHE A 297 -17.82 -13.30 -4.80
C PHE A 297 -16.60 -12.39 -4.66
N LEU A 298 -15.42 -12.94 -4.92
CA LEU A 298 -14.15 -12.22 -5.01
C LEU A 298 -13.73 -12.07 -6.48
N ILE A 299 -13.83 -10.85 -7.02
CA ILE A 299 -13.55 -10.51 -8.41
C ILE A 299 -12.18 -9.83 -8.58
N PRO A 300 -11.55 -9.83 -9.77
CA PRO A 300 -10.38 -9.00 -10.04
C PRO A 300 -10.66 -7.51 -9.77
N ALA A 301 -9.67 -6.78 -9.29
CA ALA A 301 -9.78 -5.34 -9.11
C ALA A 301 -9.92 -4.62 -10.45
N ALA A 302 -10.61 -3.47 -10.44
CA ALA A 302 -10.87 -2.65 -11.62
C ALA A 302 -11.61 -3.35 -12.77
N ASP A 303 -12.30 -4.46 -12.51
CA ASP A 303 -13.01 -5.25 -13.51
C ASP A 303 -14.54 -5.08 -13.40
N SER A 304 -15.11 -4.22 -14.24
CA SER A 304 -16.55 -4.00 -14.29
C SER A 304 -17.32 -5.17 -14.92
N GLU A 305 -16.68 -5.98 -15.77
CA GLU A 305 -17.33 -7.12 -16.43
C GLU A 305 -17.47 -8.29 -15.46
N ALA A 306 -16.44 -8.56 -14.66
CA ALA A 306 -16.51 -9.53 -13.58
C ALA A 306 -17.55 -9.12 -12.53
N LEU A 307 -17.60 -7.83 -12.16
CA LEU A 307 -18.62 -7.29 -11.27
C LEU A 307 -20.03 -7.47 -11.83
N SER A 308 -20.23 -7.09 -13.10
CA SER A 308 -21.49 -7.23 -13.84
C SER A 308 -21.97 -8.69 -13.87
N SER A 309 -21.06 -9.62 -14.18
CA SER A 309 -21.34 -11.05 -14.21
C SER A 309 -21.75 -11.61 -12.84
N ALA A 310 -21.05 -11.22 -11.77
CA ALA A 310 -21.36 -11.64 -10.41
C ALA A 310 -22.72 -11.08 -9.94
N VAL A 311 -22.99 -9.79 -10.18
CA VAL A 311 -24.27 -9.15 -9.85
C VAL A 311 -25.42 -9.81 -10.61
N LEU A 312 -25.26 -10.10 -11.90
CA LEU A 312 -26.26 -10.79 -12.72
C LEU A 312 -26.56 -12.20 -12.20
N LYS A 313 -25.52 -12.94 -11.79
CA LYS A 313 -25.66 -14.28 -11.20
C LYS A 313 -26.49 -14.24 -9.91
N LEU A 314 -26.23 -13.27 -9.04
CA LEU A 314 -26.99 -13.06 -7.80
C LEU A 314 -28.42 -12.61 -8.07
N ARG A 315 -28.64 -11.71 -9.05
CA ARG A 315 -29.99 -11.31 -9.47
C ARG A 315 -30.84 -12.51 -9.88
N ASN A 316 -30.27 -13.36 -10.74
CA ASN A 316 -30.99 -14.49 -11.33
C ASN A 316 -31.15 -15.68 -10.38
N SER A 317 -30.52 -15.66 -9.19
CA SER A 317 -30.49 -16.81 -8.27
C SER A 317 -30.88 -16.42 -6.83
N PRO A 318 -32.18 -16.25 -6.52
CA PRO A 318 -32.65 -15.96 -5.16
C PRO A 318 -32.19 -16.97 -4.10
N GLU A 319 -32.07 -18.25 -4.47
CA GLU A 319 -31.59 -19.33 -3.61
C GLU A 319 -30.13 -19.08 -3.20
N LEU A 320 -29.29 -18.74 -4.18
CA LEU A 320 -27.88 -18.44 -3.95
C LEU A 320 -27.70 -17.21 -3.06
N ARG A 321 -28.50 -16.15 -3.28
CA ARG A 321 -28.48 -14.98 -2.39
C ARG A 321 -28.82 -15.34 -0.95
N ARG A 322 -29.84 -16.18 -0.75
CA ARG A 322 -30.25 -16.64 0.59
C ARG A 322 -29.18 -17.50 1.24
N SER A 323 -28.54 -18.42 0.50
CA SER A 323 -27.49 -19.28 1.06
C SER A 323 -26.26 -18.46 1.44
N MET A 324 -25.80 -17.57 0.55
CA MET A 324 -24.66 -16.69 0.79
C MET A 324 -24.92 -15.72 1.95
N GLY A 325 -26.11 -15.11 2.00
CA GLY A 325 -26.50 -14.22 3.09
C GLY A 325 -26.44 -14.89 4.47
N LYS A 326 -26.95 -16.12 4.58
CA LYS A 326 -26.88 -16.91 5.82
C LYS A 326 -25.45 -17.27 6.21
N ALA A 327 -24.62 -17.65 5.23
CA ALA A 327 -23.21 -17.93 5.46
C ALA A 327 -22.47 -16.68 5.97
N GLY A 328 -22.70 -15.53 5.33
CA GLY A 328 -22.17 -14.23 5.75
C GLY A 328 -22.54 -13.89 7.20
N ARG A 329 -23.82 -14.03 7.54
CA ARG A 329 -24.30 -13.76 8.90
C ARG A 329 -23.64 -14.67 9.94
N ALA A 330 -23.51 -15.96 9.65
CA ALA A 330 -22.84 -16.91 10.54
C ALA A 330 -21.36 -16.55 10.76
N ARG A 331 -20.65 -16.13 9.70
CA ARG A 331 -19.25 -15.69 9.80
C ARG A 331 -19.10 -14.45 10.66
N VAL A 332 -19.93 -13.43 10.42
CA VAL A 332 -19.89 -12.18 11.19
C VAL A 332 -20.16 -12.41 12.67
N LEU A 333 -21.16 -13.22 13.01
CA LEU A 333 -21.46 -13.58 14.41
C LEU A 333 -20.27 -14.23 15.11
N LYS A 334 -19.50 -15.04 14.38
CA LYS A 334 -18.33 -15.75 14.91
C LYS A 334 -17.10 -14.84 15.08
N GLN A 335 -16.80 -13.99 14.09
CA GLN A 335 -15.49 -13.33 14.00
C GLN A 335 -15.53 -11.80 14.11
N PHE A 336 -16.55 -11.15 13.55
CA PHE A 336 -16.53 -9.70 13.29
C PHE A 336 -17.54 -8.92 14.16
N SER A 337 -17.76 -9.36 15.40
CA SER A 337 -18.65 -8.66 16.34
C SER A 337 -17.87 -7.79 17.33
N TYR A 338 -18.46 -6.69 17.81
CA TYR A 338 -17.90 -5.92 18.93
C TYR A 338 -17.67 -6.79 20.18
N HIS A 339 -18.50 -7.81 20.41
CA HIS A 339 -18.31 -8.74 21.51
C HIS A 339 -17.02 -9.55 21.36
N THR A 340 -16.79 -10.14 20.18
CA THR A 340 -15.59 -10.91 19.88
C THR A 340 -14.33 -10.03 19.95
N MET A 341 -14.39 -8.84 19.33
CA MET A 341 -13.31 -7.86 19.37
C MET A 341 -13.02 -7.41 20.81
N GLY A 342 -14.05 -7.03 21.57
CA GLY A 342 -13.92 -6.57 22.95
C GLY A 342 -13.37 -7.64 23.89
N LYS A 343 -13.74 -8.91 23.69
CA LYS A 343 -13.17 -10.04 24.44
C LYS A 343 -11.66 -10.15 24.20
N ARG A 344 -11.21 -10.07 22.95
CA ARG A 344 -9.79 -10.10 22.57
C ARG A 344 -8.99 -8.93 23.16
N TYR A 345 -9.55 -7.72 23.11
CA TYR A 345 -8.92 -6.56 23.74
C TYR A 345 -8.85 -6.69 25.26
N ARG A 346 -9.87 -7.26 25.91
CA ARG A 346 -9.85 -7.53 27.35
C ARG A 346 -8.75 -8.51 27.73
N GLU A 347 -8.66 -9.65 27.03
CA GLU A 347 -7.60 -10.64 27.23
C GLU A 347 -6.21 -10.02 27.09
N LEU A 348 -6.03 -9.14 26.10
CA LEU A 348 -4.78 -8.41 25.88
C LEU A 348 -4.46 -7.45 27.04
N LEU A 349 -5.45 -6.66 27.49
CA LEU A 349 -5.28 -5.72 28.60
C LEU A 349 -4.97 -6.45 29.90
N ASP A 350 -5.70 -7.52 30.21
CA ASP A 350 -5.50 -8.33 31.42
C ASP A 350 -4.08 -8.92 31.46
N THR A 351 -3.57 -9.40 30.31
CA THR A 351 -2.19 -9.93 30.20
C THR A 351 -1.13 -8.85 30.45
N ASN A 352 -1.33 -7.65 29.90
CA ASN A 352 -0.40 -6.53 30.08
C ASN A 352 -0.43 -5.96 31.51
N ILE A 353 -1.59 -5.98 32.17
CA ILE A 353 -1.71 -5.54 33.57
C ILE A 353 -1.11 -6.58 34.51
N ALA A 354 -1.31 -7.88 34.25
CA ALA A 354 -0.75 -8.94 35.06
C ALA A 354 0.79 -8.98 35.01
N SER A 355 1.41 -8.70 33.86
CA SER A 355 2.87 -8.62 33.74
C SER A 355 3.47 -7.46 34.54
N LEU A 356 2.76 -6.35 34.68
CA LEU A 356 3.13 -5.25 35.58
C LEU A 356 3.08 -5.64 37.06
N ALA A 357 2.05 -6.39 37.46
CA ALA A 357 1.89 -6.83 38.85
C ALA A 357 2.90 -7.91 39.27
N ALA A 358 3.41 -8.70 38.32
CA ALA A 358 4.38 -9.77 38.55
C ALA A 358 5.85 -9.32 38.59
N ALA A 359 6.15 -8.10 38.14
CA ALA A 359 7.46 -7.48 38.30
C ALA A 359 7.52 -6.80 39.68
N PRO A 360 8.30 -7.30 40.67
CA PRO A 360 8.54 -6.53 41.87
C PRO A 360 9.18 -5.20 41.46
N LEU A 361 8.75 -4.10 42.10
CA LEU A 361 9.47 -2.82 42.11
C LEU A 361 10.83 -3.03 42.79
N ALA A 362 11.76 -3.69 42.11
CA ALA A 362 13.16 -3.63 42.41
C ALA A 362 13.62 -2.25 41.94
N ILE A 363 13.65 -1.30 42.88
CA ILE A 363 14.49 -0.12 42.74
C ILE A 363 15.93 -0.64 42.76
N SER A 364 16.39 -1.13 41.62
CA SER A 364 17.81 -1.34 41.37
C SER A 364 18.37 0.00 40.94
N SER A 365 19.19 0.58 41.80
CA SER A 365 20.13 1.63 41.44
C SER A 365 21.19 1.05 40.51
N HIS A 366 20.81 0.73 39.28
CA HIS A 366 21.77 0.62 38.19
C HIS A 366 21.91 2.01 37.58
N ALA A 367 22.95 2.69 38.07
CA ALA A 367 23.56 3.80 37.36
C ALA A 367 23.66 3.44 35.88
N LEU A 368 23.17 4.36 35.04
CA LEU A 368 23.46 4.39 33.61
C LEU A 368 24.93 4.03 33.40
N ALA A 369 25.17 2.96 32.63
CA ALA A 369 26.51 2.67 32.16
C ALA A 369 27.06 3.95 31.48
N PRO A 370 28.28 4.39 31.81
CA PRO A 370 28.82 5.59 31.21
C PRO A 370 28.92 5.39 29.70
N VAL A 371 28.56 6.45 28.97
CA VAL A 371 28.87 6.63 27.54
C VAL A 371 30.30 6.16 27.30
N PRO A 372 30.59 5.32 26.29
CA PRO A 372 31.95 4.87 26.04
C PRO A 372 32.86 6.09 25.85
N GLN A 373 33.83 6.24 26.75
CA GLN A 373 34.96 7.13 26.55
C GLN A 373 35.68 6.72 25.26
N LYS A 374 36.03 7.74 24.46
CA LYS A 374 36.94 7.71 23.32
C LYS A 374 37.74 6.40 23.24
N LEU A 375 37.45 5.59 22.24
CA LEU A 375 38.38 4.59 21.73
C LEU A 375 39.71 5.30 21.49
N GLN A 376 40.71 4.95 22.30
CA GLN A 376 42.09 5.30 22.05
C GLN A 376 42.48 4.68 20.71
N ALA A 377 43.12 5.51 19.89
CA ALA A 377 43.70 5.11 18.63
C ALA A 377 44.65 3.92 18.83
N SER A 378 44.34 2.80 18.19
CA SER A 378 45.34 1.79 17.87
C SER A 378 45.10 1.28 16.45
N GLU A 379 46.14 1.44 15.65
CA GLU A 379 46.33 0.98 14.28
C GLU A 379 45.56 1.75 13.21
N SER A 380 46.31 2.62 12.51
CA SER A 380 45.89 3.35 11.32
C SER A 380 45.47 2.38 10.22
N VAL A 381 44.20 2.03 10.19
CA VAL A 381 43.53 1.61 8.96
C VAL A 381 43.53 2.84 8.04
N PRO A 382 44.03 2.76 6.80
CA PRO A 382 44.00 3.89 5.88
C PRO A 382 42.56 4.42 5.81
N GLU A 383 42.36 5.72 6.01
CA GLU A 383 41.04 6.34 5.84
C GLU A 383 40.52 6.00 4.44
N SER A 384 39.50 5.14 4.39
CA SER A 384 38.84 4.77 3.16
C SER A 384 38.24 6.02 2.54
N LYS A 385 38.67 6.39 1.32
CA LYS A 385 38.10 7.53 0.56
C LYS A 385 36.60 7.38 0.28
N LEU A 386 36.04 6.19 0.50
CA LEU A 386 34.63 5.86 0.33
C LEU A 386 33.80 6.01 1.61
N LEU A 387 34.44 6.19 2.77
CA LEU A 387 33.74 6.36 4.05
C LEU A 387 32.79 7.57 3.97
N GLY A 388 31.50 7.32 4.20
CA GLY A 388 30.46 8.35 4.18
C GLY A 388 30.02 8.81 2.78
N ARG A 389 30.55 8.21 1.70
CA ARG A 389 30.15 8.51 0.32
C ARG A 389 28.90 7.72 -0.08
N ILE A 390 28.00 8.35 -0.83
CA ILE A 390 26.82 7.72 -1.41
C ILE A 390 27.18 7.23 -2.81
N VAL A 391 27.16 5.92 -3.03
CA VAL A 391 27.46 5.29 -4.32
C VAL A 391 26.17 4.71 -4.89
N LEU A 392 25.67 5.33 -5.95
CA LEU A 392 24.53 4.86 -6.69
C LEU A 392 24.99 3.85 -7.75
N VAL A 393 24.30 2.73 -7.90
CA VAL A 393 24.65 1.67 -8.85
C VAL A 393 23.42 1.22 -9.61
N ASP A 394 23.44 1.31 -10.93
CA ASP A 394 22.38 0.74 -11.76
C ASP A 394 22.39 -0.79 -11.75
N MET A 395 21.23 -1.37 -12.07
CA MET A 395 21.08 -2.81 -12.18
C MET A 395 21.46 -3.31 -13.58
N ASP A 396 20.72 -2.90 -14.60
CA ASP A 396 20.68 -3.58 -15.89
C ASP A 396 22.02 -3.39 -16.61
N ASN A 397 22.70 -4.49 -16.95
CA ASN A 397 24.03 -4.48 -17.57
C ASN A 397 25.14 -3.73 -16.80
N THR A 398 24.86 -3.37 -15.55
CA THR A 398 25.82 -2.75 -14.62
C THR A 398 26.14 -3.69 -13.46
N MET A 399 25.11 -4.21 -12.79
CA MET A 399 25.23 -5.24 -11.75
C MET A 399 24.73 -6.60 -12.21
N VAL A 400 23.76 -6.65 -13.13
CA VAL A 400 23.12 -7.88 -13.61
C VAL A 400 23.22 -8.02 -15.13
N ASP A 401 23.33 -9.25 -15.61
CA ASP A 401 23.43 -9.59 -17.03
C ASP A 401 22.05 -9.58 -17.69
N TRP A 402 21.57 -8.37 -18.02
CA TRP A 402 20.30 -8.19 -18.71
C TRP A 402 20.37 -8.71 -20.15
N ASP A 403 21.50 -8.46 -20.83
CA ASP A 403 21.74 -8.90 -22.19
C ASP A 403 21.68 -10.42 -22.34
N GLY A 404 22.31 -11.16 -21.43
CA GLY A 404 22.31 -12.63 -21.45
C GLY A 404 20.91 -13.22 -21.39
N GLU A 405 20.06 -12.71 -20.48
CA GLU A 405 18.67 -13.19 -20.35
C GLU A 405 17.80 -12.77 -21.53
N PHE A 406 18.00 -11.56 -22.06
CA PHE A 406 17.32 -11.11 -23.28
C PHE A 406 17.68 -11.99 -24.49
N ILE A 407 18.98 -12.25 -24.71
CA ILE A 407 19.48 -13.12 -25.80
C ILE A 407 18.78 -14.48 -25.75
N ARG A 408 18.76 -15.11 -24.58
CA ARG A 408 18.16 -16.44 -24.36
C ARG A 408 16.67 -16.44 -24.72
N ARG A 409 15.91 -15.47 -24.21
CA ARG A 409 14.46 -15.39 -24.45
C ARG A 409 14.13 -15.01 -25.89
N PHE A 410 14.87 -14.07 -26.47
CA PHE A 410 14.64 -13.63 -27.83
C PHE A 410 14.98 -14.73 -28.85
N ALA A 411 16.06 -15.49 -28.66
CA ALA A 411 16.37 -16.67 -29.47
C ALA A 411 15.21 -17.69 -29.43
N GLN A 412 14.64 -17.92 -28.24
CA GLN A 412 13.50 -18.82 -28.06
C GLN A 412 12.22 -18.34 -28.77
N VAL A 413 11.93 -17.03 -28.72
CA VAL A 413 10.72 -16.45 -29.33
C VAL A 413 10.85 -16.29 -30.85
N SER A 414 12.03 -15.91 -31.33
CA SER A 414 12.30 -15.69 -32.76
C SER A 414 12.65 -16.96 -33.53
N GLY A 415 13.04 -18.03 -32.84
CA GLY A 415 13.57 -19.25 -33.45
C GLY A 415 14.98 -19.10 -34.02
N GLN A 416 15.65 -17.96 -33.82
CA GLN A 416 17.02 -17.73 -34.26
C GLN A 416 18.02 -18.45 -33.34
N PRO A 417 19.19 -18.91 -33.85
CA PRO A 417 20.24 -19.45 -33.01
C PRO A 417 20.71 -18.41 -31.97
N GLU A 418 20.85 -18.82 -30.72
CA GLU A 418 21.30 -17.94 -29.62
C GLU A 418 22.64 -17.27 -29.95
N SER A 419 23.54 -17.98 -30.65
CA SER A 419 24.83 -17.44 -31.10
C SER A 419 24.70 -16.23 -32.03
N ASP A 420 23.66 -16.17 -32.85
CA ASP A 420 23.47 -15.09 -33.83
C ASP A 420 22.81 -13.88 -33.16
N VAL A 421 21.82 -14.12 -32.29
CA VAL A 421 21.26 -13.07 -31.41
C VAL A 421 22.37 -12.48 -30.52
N ALA A 422 23.24 -13.33 -29.95
CA ALA A 422 24.35 -12.88 -29.12
C ALA A 422 25.36 -12.01 -29.89
N LYS A 423 25.68 -12.34 -31.15
CA LYS A 423 26.56 -11.49 -31.99
C LYS A 423 25.93 -10.12 -32.19
N LEU A 424 24.64 -10.06 -32.52
CA LEU A 424 23.93 -8.80 -32.72
C LEU A 424 23.92 -7.96 -31.44
N VAL A 425 23.47 -8.53 -30.32
CA VAL A 425 23.35 -7.83 -29.04
C VAL A 425 24.71 -7.37 -28.51
N ARG A 426 25.78 -8.18 -28.64
CA ARG A 426 27.13 -7.82 -28.19
C ARG A 426 27.87 -6.85 -29.12
N SER A 427 27.36 -6.64 -30.33
CA SER A 427 27.91 -5.66 -31.29
C SER A 427 27.06 -4.39 -31.40
N ARG A 428 26.06 -4.26 -30.52
CA ARG A 428 25.02 -3.23 -30.63
C ARG A 428 25.59 -1.82 -30.44
N ARG A 429 25.02 -0.86 -31.18
CA ARG A 429 25.47 0.55 -31.20
C ARG A 429 24.58 1.49 -30.39
N HIS A 430 23.32 1.10 -30.19
CA HIS A 430 22.34 1.88 -29.46
C HIS A 430 22.11 1.27 -28.07
N PHE A 431 21.89 2.15 -27.08
CA PHE A 431 21.55 1.72 -25.71
C PHE A 431 20.20 1.01 -25.66
N GLU A 432 19.16 1.63 -26.24
CA GLU A 432 17.82 1.05 -26.28
C GLU A 432 17.84 -0.20 -27.17
N ILE A 433 17.51 -1.35 -26.60
CA ILE A 433 17.72 -2.65 -27.23
C ILE A 433 17.04 -2.75 -28.59
N GLU A 434 15.83 -2.22 -28.72
CA GLU A 434 15.00 -2.33 -29.91
C GLU A 434 15.46 -1.46 -31.08
N GLU A 435 16.33 -0.47 -30.85
CA GLU A 435 16.94 0.33 -31.92
C GLU A 435 18.03 -0.45 -32.69
N ASN A 436 18.43 -1.62 -32.17
CA ASN A 436 19.45 -2.48 -32.78
C ASN A 436 18.85 -3.63 -33.60
N PHE A 437 17.53 -3.70 -33.72
CA PHE A 437 16.81 -4.71 -34.49
C PHE A 437 16.05 -4.07 -35.66
N GLU A 438 15.79 -4.86 -36.70
CA GLU A 438 14.96 -4.43 -37.82
C GLU A 438 13.54 -4.09 -37.36
N ALA A 439 12.87 -3.20 -38.10
CA ALA A 439 11.53 -2.75 -37.73
C ALA A 439 10.50 -3.90 -37.61
N SER A 440 10.69 -4.99 -38.37
CA SER A 440 9.87 -6.20 -38.31
C SER A 440 9.98 -6.94 -36.98
N ASP A 441 11.13 -6.84 -36.30
CA ASP A 441 11.40 -7.59 -35.07
C ASP A 441 11.11 -6.77 -33.80
N ARG A 442 10.90 -5.46 -33.94
CA ARG A 442 10.69 -4.53 -32.81
C ARG A 442 9.59 -4.98 -31.86
N GLN A 443 8.47 -5.47 -32.38
CA GLN A 443 7.36 -5.92 -31.54
C GLN A 443 7.74 -7.17 -30.73
N SER A 444 8.47 -8.11 -31.33
CA SER A 444 8.98 -9.30 -30.67
C SER A 444 10.00 -8.94 -29.58
N VAL A 445 10.89 -7.98 -29.85
CA VAL A 445 11.83 -7.43 -28.86
C VAL A 445 11.07 -6.88 -27.65
N LEU A 446 10.13 -5.95 -27.87
CA LEU A 446 9.37 -5.34 -26.78
C LEU A 446 8.51 -6.35 -26.02
N SER A 447 8.00 -7.39 -26.70
CA SER A 447 7.28 -8.50 -26.06
C SER A 447 8.18 -9.33 -25.16
N VAL A 448 9.43 -9.58 -25.56
CA VAL A 448 10.41 -10.28 -24.71
C VAL A 448 10.76 -9.41 -23.50
N VAL A 449 11.03 -8.11 -23.71
CA VAL A 449 11.31 -7.17 -22.61
C VAL A 449 10.17 -7.12 -21.61
N ALA A 450 8.91 -7.17 -22.07
CA ALA A 450 7.73 -7.19 -21.22
C ALA A 450 7.33 -8.57 -20.69
N SER A 451 8.09 -9.63 -21.00
CA SER A 451 7.73 -10.99 -20.61
C SER A 451 7.93 -11.23 -19.11
N ALA A 452 6.95 -11.89 -18.48
CA ALA A 452 6.98 -12.17 -17.06
C ALA A 452 8.21 -12.99 -16.66
N GLY A 453 8.78 -12.63 -15.51
CA GLY A 453 9.95 -13.26 -14.91
C GLY A 453 11.28 -12.92 -15.56
N LEU A 454 11.33 -12.03 -16.57
CA LEU A 454 12.60 -11.62 -17.20
C LEU A 454 13.54 -11.01 -16.17
N TYR A 455 13.06 -10.04 -15.38
CA TYR A 455 13.90 -9.28 -14.47
C TYR A 455 14.20 -10.08 -13.19
N GLU A 456 13.32 -11.01 -12.81
CA GLU A 456 13.53 -11.92 -11.68
C GLU A 456 14.58 -13.00 -12.00
N SER A 457 14.71 -13.38 -13.28
CA SER A 457 15.62 -14.43 -13.74
C SER A 457 17.05 -13.95 -14.00
N LEU A 458 17.29 -12.63 -13.94
CA LEU A 458 18.59 -12.02 -14.22
C LEU A 458 19.68 -12.64 -13.32
N GLN A 459 20.89 -12.75 -13.88
CA GLN A 459 22.04 -13.25 -13.15
C GLN A 459 23.00 -12.10 -12.81
N PRO A 460 23.62 -12.09 -11.61
CA PRO A 460 24.63 -11.08 -11.29
C PRO A 460 25.85 -11.18 -12.21
N LEU A 461 26.42 -10.04 -12.59
CA LEU A 461 27.71 -10.00 -13.27
C LEU A 461 28.84 -10.46 -12.33
N PRO A 462 29.92 -11.08 -12.84
CA PRO A 462 31.02 -11.56 -12.02
C PRO A 462 31.61 -10.48 -11.09
N GLY A 463 31.63 -10.77 -9.79
CA GLY A 463 32.19 -9.89 -8.76
C GLY A 463 31.30 -8.69 -8.36
N ALA A 464 30.15 -8.49 -9.00
CA ALA A 464 29.28 -7.33 -8.75
C ALA A 464 28.77 -7.29 -7.30
N LEU A 465 28.11 -8.36 -6.83
CA LEU A 465 27.52 -8.38 -5.49
C LEU A 465 28.58 -8.29 -4.38
N ASP A 466 29.75 -8.90 -4.61
CA ASP A 466 30.85 -8.87 -3.64
C ASP A 466 31.47 -7.47 -3.56
N ALA A 467 31.64 -6.79 -4.69
CA ALA A 467 32.08 -5.39 -4.71
C ALA A 467 31.10 -4.48 -3.96
N LEU A 468 29.79 -4.64 -4.16
CA LEU A 468 28.76 -3.86 -3.46
C LEU A 468 28.81 -4.09 -1.94
N ARG A 469 28.95 -5.33 -1.48
CA ARG A 469 29.10 -5.66 -0.06
C ARG A 469 30.41 -5.09 0.52
N ALA A 470 31.50 -5.19 -0.23
CA ALA A 470 32.80 -4.65 0.18
C ALA A 470 32.76 -3.11 0.32
N MET A 471 32.08 -2.40 -0.59
CA MET A 471 31.85 -0.95 -0.47
C MET A 471 31.12 -0.58 0.82
N VAL A 472 30.07 -1.32 1.18
CA VAL A 472 29.33 -1.11 2.44
C VAL A 472 30.24 -1.36 3.65
N GLN A 473 31.07 -2.41 3.61
CA GLN A 473 32.04 -2.70 4.68
C GLN A 473 33.10 -1.60 4.83
N LEU A 474 33.49 -0.95 3.72
CA LEU A 474 34.38 0.21 3.72
C LEU A 474 33.68 1.52 4.14
N GLY A 475 32.40 1.47 4.51
CA GLY A 475 31.64 2.58 5.05
C GLY A 475 30.94 3.47 4.02
N ALA A 476 30.82 3.03 2.77
CA ALA A 476 30.00 3.72 1.76
C ALA A 476 28.50 3.44 1.96
N ASP A 477 27.65 4.43 1.69
CA ASP A 477 26.21 4.22 1.52
C ASP A 477 25.92 3.81 0.08
N VAL A 478 25.95 2.51 -0.19
CA VAL A 478 25.64 1.96 -1.50
C VAL A 478 24.14 1.87 -1.69
N ARG A 479 23.62 2.45 -2.79
CA ARG A 479 22.22 2.37 -3.21
C ARG A 479 22.11 1.83 -4.62
N LEU A 480 21.21 0.89 -4.83
CA LEU A 480 20.83 0.45 -6.17
C LEU A 480 19.84 1.47 -6.75
N VAL A 481 20.10 2.00 -7.93
CA VAL A 481 19.19 2.95 -8.59
C VAL A 481 18.84 2.47 -9.99
N THR A 482 17.59 2.10 -10.21
CA THR A 482 17.16 1.49 -11.48
C THR A 482 15.89 2.13 -12.01
N SER A 483 15.75 2.10 -13.33
CA SER A 483 14.55 2.59 -14.00
C SER A 483 13.68 1.42 -14.46
N PRO A 484 12.36 1.44 -14.18
CA PRO A 484 11.47 0.42 -14.69
C PRO A 484 11.25 0.63 -16.19
N HIS A 485 11.35 -0.44 -16.97
CA HIS A 485 11.23 -0.34 -18.42
C HIS A 485 9.83 0.19 -18.83
N PRO A 486 9.72 1.13 -19.79
CA PRO A 486 8.45 1.79 -20.11
C PRO A 486 7.32 0.86 -20.57
N THR A 487 7.65 -0.27 -21.20
CA THR A 487 6.66 -1.23 -21.70
C THR A 487 6.02 -2.09 -20.61
N CYS A 488 6.67 -2.25 -19.46
CA CYS A 488 6.20 -3.11 -18.37
C CYS A 488 6.57 -2.56 -16.99
N PRO A 489 6.23 -1.30 -16.67
CA PRO A 489 6.83 -0.62 -15.53
C PRO A 489 6.49 -1.24 -14.16
N GLY A 490 5.28 -1.80 -14.03
CA GLY A 490 4.86 -2.52 -12.81
C GLY A 490 5.60 -3.84 -12.63
N PRO A 491 5.46 -4.80 -13.57
CA PRO A 491 6.18 -6.07 -13.50
C PRO A 491 7.70 -5.91 -13.40
N CYS A 492 8.30 -5.03 -14.21
CA CYS A 492 9.74 -4.76 -14.16
C CYS A 492 10.19 -4.28 -12.78
N ALA A 493 9.46 -3.34 -12.17
CA ALA A 493 9.79 -2.86 -10.83
C ALA A 493 9.69 -3.98 -9.78
N LEU A 494 8.58 -4.73 -9.79
CA LEU A 494 8.32 -5.81 -8.83
C LEU A 494 9.35 -6.94 -8.93
N GLU A 495 9.70 -7.35 -10.14
CA GLU A 495 10.66 -8.42 -10.37
C GLU A 495 12.09 -8.01 -10.00
N LYS A 496 12.47 -6.74 -10.20
CA LYS A 496 13.74 -6.20 -9.70
C LYS A 496 13.79 -6.19 -8.17
N TYR A 497 12.67 -5.90 -7.49
CA TYR A 497 12.56 -6.10 -6.03
C TYR A 497 12.78 -7.57 -5.64
N SER A 498 12.16 -8.52 -6.35
CA SER A 498 12.36 -9.95 -6.10
C SER A 498 13.81 -10.37 -6.30
N PHE A 499 14.48 -9.88 -7.36
CA PHE A 499 15.89 -10.14 -7.61
C PHE A 499 16.77 -9.65 -6.44
N VAL A 500 16.61 -8.39 -6.01
CA VAL A 500 17.42 -7.82 -4.92
C VAL A 500 17.22 -8.62 -3.63
N ARG A 501 15.97 -8.95 -3.28
CA ARG A 501 15.66 -9.76 -2.10
C ARG A 501 16.35 -11.12 -2.16
N LYS A 502 16.25 -11.80 -3.31
CA LYS A 502 16.81 -13.15 -3.51
C LYS A 502 18.34 -13.17 -3.44
N HIS A 503 19.02 -12.20 -4.02
CA HIS A 503 20.47 -12.24 -4.21
C HIS A 503 21.28 -11.44 -3.17
N LEU A 504 20.68 -10.40 -2.59
CA LEU A 504 21.34 -9.50 -1.64
C LEU A 504 20.67 -9.49 -0.24
N GLY A 505 19.43 -9.98 -0.13
CA GLY A 505 18.68 -10.06 1.12
C GLY A 505 17.84 -8.81 1.41
N ASP A 506 16.96 -8.90 2.41
CA ASP A 506 16.00 -7.83 2.72
C ASP A 506 16.67 -6.51 3.14
N SER A 507 17.86 -6.54 3.75
CA SER A 507 18.60 -5.33 4.11
C SER A 507 19.06 -4.51 2.90
N TRP A 508 19.08 -5.10 1.70
CA TRP A 508 19.38 -4.40 0.45
C TRP A 508 18.15 -3.86 -0.26
N ILE A 509 16.94 -4.22 0.19
CA ILE A 509 15.69 -3.65 -0.33
C ILE A 509 15.57 -2.17 0.06
N GLU A 510 15.98 -1.81 1.29
CA GLU A 510 16.06 -0.41 1.74
C GLU A 510 17.09 0.42 0.96
N ARG A 511 18.01 -0.26 0.25
CA ARG A 511 19.03 0.34 -0.59
C ARG A 511 18.58 0.47 -2.04
N LEU A 512 17.41 -0.06 -2.43
CA LEU A 512 16.88 -0.01 -3.79
C LEU A 512 16.01 1.23 -4.01
N ILE A 513 16.33 1.98 -5.07
CA ILE A 513 15.62 3.18 -5.52
C ILE A 513 15.14 2.90 -6.94
N ILE A 514 13.82 2.78 -7.11
CA ILE A 514 13.21 2.64 -8.44
C ILE A 514 12.67 3.99 -8.90
N THR A 515 13.28 4.57 -9.93
CA THR A 515 12.88 5.87 -10.49
C THR A 515 13.05 5.91 -11.99
N ARG A 516 12.15 6.60 -12.69
CA ARG A 516 12.31 6.90 -14.13
C ARG A 516 13.28 8.05 -14.39
N ASP A 517 13.60 8.84 -13.36
CA ASP A 517 14.49 9.98 -13.46
C ASP A 517 15.59 9.88 -12.40
N LYS A 518 16.73 9.29 -12.79
CA LYS A 518 17.90 9.12 -11.93
C LYS A 518 18.58 10.45 -11.61
N THR A 519 18.29 11.51 -12.36
CA THR A 519 18.87 12.84 -12.09
C THR A 519 18.32 13.42 -10.78
N LEU A 520 17.14 12.98 -10.33
CA LEU A 520 16.53 13.38 -9.05
C LEU A 520 17.15 12.68 -7.83
N VAL A 521 17.99 11.66 -8.03
CA VAL A 521 18.56 10.86 -6.93
C VAL A 521 19.92 11.43 -6.56
N HIS A 522 20.06 11.81 -5.30
CA HIS A 522 21.30 12.38 -4.78
C HIS A 522 22.34 11.29 -4.47
N GLY A 523 23.60 11.53 -4.80
CA GLY A 523 24.73 10.66 -4.45
C GLY A 523 26.05 11.29 -4.85
N ASP A 524 27.19 10.75 -4.42
CA ASP A 524 28.51 11.23 -4.85
C ASP A 524 28.90 10.62 -6.22
N LEU A 525 28.56 9.35 -6.43
CA LEU A 525 28.84 8.61 -7.66
C LEU A 525 27.58 7.96 -8.20
N LEU A 526 27.48 7.84 -9.52
CA LEU A 526 26.56 6.91 -10.20
C LEU A 526 27.36 5.99 -11.13
N VAL A 527 27.31 4.69 -10.86
CA VAL A 527 27.78 3.64 -11.75
C VAL A 527 26.61 3.18 -12.62
N ASP A 528 26.69 3.42 -13.93
CA ASP A 528 25.60 3.15 -14.87
C ASP A 528 26.19 2.86 -16.26
N ASP A 529 25.55 2.03 -17.07
CA ASP A 529 25.98 1.66 -18.41
C ASP A 529 25.45 2.62 -19.49
N LYS A 530 24.45 3.44 -19.17
CA LYS A 530 23.82 4.34 -20.13
C LYS A 530 24.76 5.49 -20.51
N PRO A 531 25.10 5.66 -21.81
CA PRO A 531 26.09 6.66 -22.28
C PRO A 531 25.82 8.08 -21.78
N LYS A 532 24.54 8.47 -21.70
CA LYS A 532 24.09 9.77 -21.18
C LYS A 532 22.80 9.57 -20.38
N ILE A 533 22.83 9.96 -19.10
CA ILE A 533 21.62 9.99 -18.27
C ILE A 533 20.84 11.24 -18.61
N THR A 534 19.55 11.06 -18.88
CA THR A 534 18.60 12.13 -19.18
C THR A 534 17.50 12.19 -18.12
N GLY A 535 16.87 13.35 -17.96
CA GLY A 535 15.94 13.66 -16.87
C GLY A 535 15.88 15.15 -16.52
N THR A 536 15.17 15.47 -15.46
CA THR A 536 14.84 16.82 -15.00
C THR A 536 16.06 17.74 -14.91
N PHE A 537 17.16 17.30 -14.28
CA PHE A 537 18.35 18.13 -14.13
C PHE A 537 19.29 18.13 -15.35
N SER A 538 19.04 17.28 -16.35
CA SER A 538 19.85 17.22 -17.58
C SER A 538 19.28 18.04 -18.75
N LEU A 539 17.99 18.42 -18.68
CA LEU A 539 17.25 19.10 -19.76
C LEU A 539 17.17 20.62 -19.58
N GLY A 540 17.52 21.15 -18.39
CA GLY A 540 17.63 22.58 -18.12
C GLY A 540 19.07 23.06 -18.25
N GLN A 541 19.30 24.16 -18.98
CA GLN A 541 20.62 24.76 -19.15
C GLN A 541 21.35 24.94 -17.79
N ASN A 542 22.53 24.32 -17.66
CA ASN A 542 23.54 24.53 -16.61
C ASN A 542 23.26 24.11 -15.15
N ARG A 543 22.42 23.11 -14.87
CA ARG A 543 22.43 22.48 -13.53
C ARG A 543 23.26 21.19 -13.54
N PRO A 544 24.35 21.10 -12.75
CA PRO A 544 25.13 19.87 -12.65
C PRO A 544 24.27 18.77 -12.01
N THR A 545 24.40 17.56 -12.52
CA THR A 545 23.85 16.35 -11.89
C THR A 545 24.49 16.15 -10.51
N PRO A 546 23.75 15.60 -9.52
CA PRO A 546 24.22 15.57 -8.14
C PRO A 546 25.39 14.62 -7.89
N TRP A 547 25.80 13.80 -8.86
CA TRP A 547 26.83 12.76 -8.78
C TRP A 547 27.82 12.86 -9.95
N THR A 548 29.02 12.29 -9.77
CA THR A 548 29.95 12.00 -10.86
C THR A 548 29.56 10.70 -11.57
N HIS A 549 29.41 10.74 -12.89
CA HIS A 549 29.03 9.57 -13.69
C HIS A 549 30.25 8.66 -13.92
N VAL A 550 30.23 7.46 -13.35
CA VAL A 550 31.15 6.37 -13.68
C VAL A 550 30.48 5.43 -14.68
N LEU A 551 30.98 5.39 -15.91
CA LEU A 551 30.36 4.61 -16.97
C LEU A 551 30.80 3.14 -16.86
N PHE A 552 29.85 2.22 -16.70
CA PHE A 552 30.12 0.79 -16.76
C PHE A 552 30.29 0.35 -18.22
N SER A 553 31.39 -0.29 -18.57
CA SER A 553 31.71 -0.55 -19.97
C SER A 553 30.73 -1.49 -20.64
N GLN A 554 30.18 -1.05 -21.77
CA GLN A 554 29.32 -1.83 -22.66
C GLN A 554 29.60 -1.49 -24.13
N PRO A 555 29.31 -2.37 -25.10
CA PRO A 555 29.65 -2.18 -26.51
C PRO A 555 29.14 -0.86 -27.13
N TYR A 556 27.93 -0.43 -26.75
CA TYR A 556 27.27 0.78 -27.24
C TYR A 556 27.75 2.08 -26.58
N ASN A 557 28.64 2.00 -25.60
CA ASN A 557 29.14 3.17 -24.87
C ASN A 557 30.65 3.40 -25.01
N GLU A 558 31.34 2.62 -25.86
CA GLU A 558 32.79 2.73 -26.11
C GLU A 558 33.24 4.09 -26.63
N ALA A 559 32.39 4.78 -27.40
CA ALA A 559 32.71 6.10 -27.96
C ALA A 559 32.78 7.22 -26.89
N VAL A 560 32.29 6.99 -25.67
CA VAL A 560 32.31 7.99 -24.59
C VAL A 560 33.65 7.95 -23.84
N GLN A 561 34.51 8.95 -24.05
CA GLN A 561 35.87 8.98 -23.48
C GLN A 561 36.02 9.91 -22.25
N GLU A 562 35.05 10.80 -22.00
CA GLU A 562 35.16 11.89 -21.03
C GLU A 562 34.72 11.51 -19.59
N LYS A 563 34.51 10.22 -19.31
CA LYS A 563 33.99 9.74 -18.00
C LYS A 563 34.92 8.70 -17.38
N PRO A 564 35.06 8.67 -16.04
CA PRO A 564 35.64 7.53 -15.34
C PRO A 564 34.90 6.24 -15.76
N ARG A 565 35.64 5.15 -15.97
CA ARG A 565 35.10 3.94 -16.58
C ARG A 565 35.42 2.71 -15.75
N LEU A 566 34.39 1.90 -15.49
CA LEU A 566 34.50 0.62 -14.81
C LEU A 566 34.21 -0.51 -15.79
N SER A 567 35.23 -1.28 -16.17
CA SER A 567 35.05 -2.38 -17.14
C SER A 567 34.78 -3.74 -16.49
N LYS A 568 35.20 -3.91 -15.23
CA LYS A 568 34.96 -5.13 -14.46
C LYS A 568 34.90 -4.79 -12.99
N TRP A 569 34.03 -5.49 -12.25
CA TRP A 569 33.86 -5.25 -10.83
C TRP A 569 35.06 -5.60 -9.97
N SER A 570 36.11 -6.25 -10.48
CA SER A 570 37.37 -6.42 -9.74
C SER A 570 38.14 -5.10 -9.55
N ASP A 571 37.91 -4.12 -10.43
CA ASP A 571 38.69 -2.86 -10.48
C ASP A 571 37.96 -1.69 -9.80
N TRP A 572 36.80 -1.97 -9.18
CA TRP A 572 35.91 -0.97 -8.62
C TRP A 572 36.62 -0.03 -7.63
N GLN A 573 37.50 -0.58 -6.79
CA GLN A 573 38.13 0.19 -5.71
C GLN A 573 39.03 1.28 -6.26
N SER A 574 39.83 1.01 -7.30
CA SER A 574 40.72 2.02 -7.90
C SER A 574 39.92 3.05 -8.70
N VAL A 575 38.94 2.60 -9.49
CA VAL A 575 38.14 3.47 -10.37
C VAL A 575 37.27 4.44 -9.56
N LEU A 576 36.49 3.93 -8.59
CA LEU A 576 35.57 4.77 -7.80
C LEU A 576 36.35 5.75 -6.91
N THR A 577 37.46 5.31 -6.33
CA THR A 577 38.33 6.17 -5.52
C THR A 577 38.97 7.29 -6.34
N SER A 578 39.37 7.00 -7.59
CA SER A 578 39.88 8.01 -8.51
C SER A 578 38.79 9.00 -8.91
N ALA A 579 37.59 8.51 -9.22
CA ALA A 579 36.45 9.36 -9.62
C ALA A 579 36.07 10.38 -8.54
N LEU A 580 36.15 9.99 -7.27
CA LEU A 580 35.90 10.88 -6.11
C LEU A 580 36.99 11.95 -5.91
N SER A 581 38.14 11.84 -6.55
CA SER A 581 39.26 12.78 -6.40
C SER A 581 39.30 13.86 -7.49
N VAL A 582 38.32 13.87 -8.41
CA VAL A 582 38.26 14.77 -9.59
C VAL A 582 37.52 16.09 -9.30
N HIS A 583 37.07 16.33 -8.06
CA HIS A 583 36.37 17.55 -7.65
C HIS A 583 36.92 18.18 -6.38
#